data_AF-A0A4Y7Q819-F1
#
_entry.id   AF-A0A4Y7Q819-F1
#
_cell.length_a   1.000
_cell.length_b   1.000
_cell.length_c   1.000
_cell.angle_alpha   90.00
_cell.angle_beta   90.00
_cell.angle_gamma   90.00
#
_symmetry.space_group_name_H-M   'P 1'
#
loop_
_entity.id
_entity.type
_entity.pdbx_description
1 polymer ?
#
loop_
_entity_poly.entity_id
_entity_poly.type
_entity_poly.pdbx_seq_one_letter_code
_entity_poly.pdbx_strand_id
1 'polypeptide(L)'
;MPEEVLKGMYPAALEMFFAARRRSAHSPHDGHGTTERVDEDADKMRASSAVILLLAAEHHPALSARKRLLLACPSDSSADDLHRELAYTRALLTATHCAKAGPLWYHRRWIIKQLTHLDMRCSDSAGDGVVAIPLTEKEYEVAIELIRTELSIASSACEIYPRNYHAWAHRVICLQALLGSSSSSTDHPPTVQTQLHGLLTTEHTSTQAWLSRHLKDHSAVHYVCWLSRAMNTLETTHVSKPTKEPTPEKRVSEGASVLAKTYTHAESLLTSYPTHETFWLYLRLARSVIATVSSGSVHSTASLRQSVSASQIDSRGTGNDAANDDMVEKIRSAHLTDEKVQRFSVRDEGFRSIFERSTVNSSANDEKRERSPIDAGVVRTIMAGPINEARGVVSNIRVWCV
;
A
#
# COMPACT_ATOMS: atom_id res chain seq x y z
N MET A 1 -3.12 15.91 -19.51
CA MET A 1 -2.14 16.21 -20.58
C MET A 1 -1.98 14.96 -21.44
N PRO A 2 -1.93 15.06 -22.78
CA PRO A 2 -1.74 13.89 -23.65
C PRO A 2 -0.38 13.22 -23.39
N GLU A 3 -0.34 11.89 -23.47
CA GLU A 3 0.87 11.10 -23.20
C GLU A 3 2.01 11.42 -24.18
N GLU A 4 1.69 11.72 -25.44
CA GLU A 4 2.64 12.11 -26.48
C GLU A 4 3.37 13.42 -26.16
N VAL A 5 2.64 14.43 -25.67
CA VAL A 5 3.20 15.72 -25.23
C VAL A 5 4.15 15.47 -24.05
N LEU A 6 3.75 14.65 -23.09
CA LEU A 6 4.56 14.29 -21.93
C LEU A 6 5.85 13.55 -22.34
N LYS A 7 5.77 12.60 -23.29
CA LYS A 7 6.93 11.92 -23.88
C LYS A 7 7.87 12.89 -24.61
N GLY A 8 7.33 13.85 -25.35
CA GLY A 8 8.12 14.89 -26.03
C GLY A 8 8.87 15.82 -25.06
N MET A 9 8.30 16.09 -23.88
CA MET A 9 8.94 16.92 -22.83
C MET A 9 10.01 16.17 -22.03
N TYR A 10 10.00 14.83 -22.03
CA TYR A 10 10.85 14.01 -21.15
C TYR A 10 12.37 14.19 -21.34
N PRO A 11 12.93 14.24 -22.58
CA PRO A 11 14.36 14.46 -22.76
C PRO A 11 14.83 15.81 -22.22
N ALA A 12 14.08 16.88 -22.53
CA ALA A 12 14.37 18.23 -22.04
C ALA A 12 14.26 18.33 -20.51
N ALA A 13 13.31 17.60 -19.91
CA ALA A 13 13.20 17.50 -18.45
C ALA A 13 14.41 16.78 -17.83
N LEU A 14 14.89 15.67 -18.41
CA LEU A 14 16.11 14.99 -17.94
C LEU A 14 17.34 15.91 -18.04
N GLU A 15 17.54 16.58 -19.17
CA GLU A 15 18.66 17.52 -19.36
C GLU A 15 18.62 18.65 -18.34
N MET A 16 17.47 19.30 -18.16
CA MET A 16 17.27 20.37 -17.18
C MET A 16 17.52 19.86 -15.74
N PHE A 17 16.99 18.68 -15.40
CA PHE A 17 17.15 18.06 -14.09
C PHE A 17 18.61 17.79 -13.75
N PHE A 18 19.36 17.15 -14.66
CA PHE A 18 20.77 16.86 -14.43
C PHE A 18 21.66 18.10 -14.51
N ALA A 19 21.32 19.10 -15.34
CA ALA A 19 22.03 20.38 -15.38
C ALA A 19 21.90 21.14 -14.05
N ALA A 20 20.67 21.36 -13.56
CA ALA A 20 20.43 22.02 -12.29
C ALA A 20 21.05 21.25 -11.11
N ARG A 21 20.81 19.92 -11.04
CA ARG A 21 21.40 19.06 -9.99
C ARG A 21 22.93 19.11 -9.96
N ARG A 22 23.61 19.22 -11.11
CA ARG A 22 25.07 19.39 -11.16
C ARG A 22 25.50 20.75 -10.61
N ARG A 23 24.82 21.84 -10.99
CA ARG A 23 25.11 23.19 -10.47
C ARG A 23 24.95 23.27 -8.96
N SER A 24 23.83 22.79 -8.41
CA SER A 24 23.60 22.78 -6.95
C SER A 24 24.61 21.94 -6.17
N ALA A 25 25.28 20.97 -6.80
CA ALA A 25 26.32 20.16 -6.16
C ALA A 25 27.72 20.79 -6.17
N HIS A 26 27.94 21.83 -7.00
CA HIS A 26 29.26 22.47 -7.17
C HIS A 26 29.32 23.89 -6.62
N SER A 27 28.24 24.43 -6.04
CA SER A 27 28.25 25.79 -5.48
C SER A 27 29.09 25.85 -4.20
N PRO A 28 30.23 26.56 -4.18
CA PRO A 28 30.96 26.84 -2.94
C PRO A 28 30.17 27.83 -2.09
N HIS A 29 30.53 27.96 -0.82
CA HIS A 29 29.79 28.72 0.18
C HIS A 29 30.08 30.23 0.15
N ASP A 30 30.35 30.80 -1.03
CA ASP A 30 30.79 32.19 -1.20
C ASP A 30 29.59 33.17 -1.19
N GLY A 31 29.57 34.03 -0.17
CA GLY A 31 28.32 34.48 0.47
C GLY A 31 27.65 35.77 -0.02
N HIS A 32 27.79 36.19 -1.28
CA HIS A 32 27.20 37.49 -1.73
C HIS A 32 26.50 37.53 -3.09
N GLY A 33 26.23 36.40 -3.74
CA GLY A 33 25.49 36.37 -5.02
C GLY A 33 24.77 35.06 -5.35
N THR A 34 24.50 34.25 -4.33
CA THR A 34 24.19 32.81 -4.49
C THR A 34 22.71 32.46 -4.31
N THR A 35 21.94 33.18 -3.48
CA THR A 35 20.56 32.79 -3.09
C THR A 35 19.60 32.67 -4.28
N GLU A 36 19.42 33.74 -5.08
CA GLU A 36 18.48 33.73 -6.23
C GLU A 36 18.79 32.61 -7.23
N ARG A 37 20.07 32.28 -7.42
CA ARG A 37 20.51 31.22 -8.33
C ARG A 37 20.29 29.82 -7.77
N VAL A 38 20.43 29.65 -6.45
CA VAL A 38 20.10 28.41 -5.74
C VAL A 38 18.59 28.16 -5.82
N ASP A 39 17.77 29.20 -5.63
CA ASP A 39 16.31 29.11 -5.75
C ASP A 39 15.87 28.78 -7.19
N GLU A 40 16.49 29.40 -8.20
CA GLU A 40 16.20 29.12 -9.60
C GLU A 40 16.56 27.67 -10.00
N ASP A 41 17.69 27.14 -9.53
CA ASP A 41 18.06 25.74 -9.75
C ASP A 41 17.20 24.76 -8.94
N ALA A 42 16.75 25.13 -7.74
CA ALA A 42 15.79 24.37 -6.96
C ALA A 42 14.44 24.26 -7.69
N ASP A 43 13.91 25.36 -8.23
CA ASP A 43 12.65 25.36 -9.00
C ASP A 43 12.77 24.60 -10.31
N LYS A 44 13.89 24.74 -11.03
CA LYS A 44 14.20 23.89 -12.20
C LYS A 44 14.20 22.41 -11.80
N MET A 45 14.76 22.04 -10.66
CA MET A 45 14.71 20.66 -10.15
C MET A 45 13.29 20.23 -9.74
N ARG A 46 12.47 21.09 -9.10
CA ARG A 46 11.07 20.79 -8.76
C ARG A 46 10.24 20.52 -10.02
N ALA A 47 10.32 21.40 -11.03
CA ALA A 47 9.55 21.31 -12.26
C ALA A 47 9.99 20.12 -13.15
N SER A 48 11.30 19.99 -13.40
CA SER A 48 11.82 18.88 -14.22
C SER A 48 11.60 17.51 -13.58
N SER A 49 11.81 17.37 -12.27
CA SER A 49 11.48 16.13 -11.55
C SER A 49 9.99 15.80 -11.59
N ALA A 50 9.10 16.79 -11.67
CA ALA A 50 7.68 16.55 -11.79
C ALA A 50 7.32 15.88 -13.14
N VAL A 51 7.87 16.39 -14.24
CA VAL A 51 7.72 15.81 -15.59
C VAL A 51 8.32 14.40 -15.66
N ILE A 52 9.50 14.19 -15.06
CA ILE A 52 10.17 12.88 -15.02
C ILE A 52 9.31 11.86 -14.27
N LEU A 53 8.79 12.19 -13.08
CA LEU A 53 8.01 11.26 -12.25
C LEU A 53 6.60 10.98 -12.78
N LEU A 54 6.04 11.88 -13.60
CA LEU A 54 4.78 11.63 -14.32
C LEU A 54 4.89 10.50 -15.35
N LEU A 55 6.09 10.22 -15.89
CA LEU A 55 6.35 9.07 -16.77
C LEU A 55 7.00 7.90 -16.03
N ALA A 56 7.97 8.21 -15.18
CA ALA A 56 8.83 7.25 -14.50
C ALA A 56 8.77 7.48 -12.99
N ALA A 57 7.65 7.12 -12.36
CA ALA A 57 7.43 7.24 -10.91
C ALA A 57 8.46 6.48 -10.06
N GLU A 58 9.19 5.54 -10.65
CA GLU A 58 10.28 4.78 -10.02
C GLU A 58 11.66 5.43 -10.19
N HIS A 59 11.74 6.64 -10.77
CA HIS A 59 13.01 7.35 -10.99
C HIS A 59 13.60 7.88 -9.67
N HIS A 60 14.28 6.98 -8.95
CA HIS A 60 14.95 7.24 -7.67
C HIS A 60 15.79 8.53 -7.63
N PRO A 61 16.57 8.91 -8.67
CA PRO A 61 17.34 10.15 -8.63
C PRO A 61 16.46 11.40 -8.51
N ALA A 62 15.24 11.38 -9.05
CA ALA A 62 14.26 12.47 -8.94
C ALA A 62 13.59 12.49 -7.55
N LEU A 63 13.10 11.35 -7.05
CA LEU A 63 12.54 11.25 -5.69
C LEU A 63 13.56 11.73 -4.63
N SER A 64 14.80 11.25 -4.70
CA SER A 64 15.88 11.65 -3.79
C SER A 64 16.38 13.09 -4.01
N ALA A 65 16.08 13.72 -5.16
CA ALA A 65 16.26 15.16 -5.32
C ALA A 65 15.16 15.93 -4.60
N ARG A 66 13.90 15.55 -4.76
CA ARG A 66 12.76 16.19 -4.07
C ARG A 66 12.88 16.12 -2.56
N LYS A 67 13.32 14.97 -1.99
CA LYS A 67 13.65 14.87 -0.56
C LYS A 67 14.70 15.89 -0.10
N ARG A 68 15.77 16.10 -0.87
CA ARG A 68 16.81 17.08 -0.53
C ARG A 68 16.32 18.53 -0.64
N LEU A 69 15.44 18.82 -1.61
CA LEU A 69 14.83 20.15 -1.72
C LEU A 69 13.95 20.45 -0.50
N LEU A 70 13.12 19.49 -0.07
CA LEU A 70 12.28 19.62 1.13
C LEU A 70 13.12 19.81 2.41
N LEU A 71 14.20 19.04 2.57
CA LEU A 71 15.12 19.17 3.71
C LEU A 71 15.98 20.46 3.69
N ALA A 72 16.04 21.16 2.56
CA ALA A 72 16.77 22.43 2.43
C ALA A 72 15.87 23.66 2.64
N CYS A 73 14.55 23.48 2.80
CA CYS A 73 13.63 24.58 3.04
C CYS A 73 13.72 25.06 4.51
N PRO A 74 13.58 26.36 4.79
CA PRO A 74 13.55 26.88 6.17
C PRO A 74 12.45 26.23 7.02
N SER A 75 12.68 26.15 8.34
CA SER A 75 11.77 25.52 9.31
C SER A 75 10.32 25.97 9.16
N ASP A 76 10.13 27.27 8.95
CA ASP A 76 8.83 27.93 9.06
C ASP A 76 7.94 27.70 7.81
N SER A 77 8.51 27.20 6.71
CA SER A 77 7.79 26.82 5.49
C SER A 77 7.78 25.30 5.23
N SER A 78 8.52 24.53 6.03
CA SER A 78 8.73 23.09 5.82
C SER A 78 7.42 22.28 5.83
N ALA A 79 6.49 22.59 6.73
CA ALA A 79 5.21 21.88 6.81
C ALA A 79 4.35 22.06 5.54
N ASP A 80 4.22 23.28 5.03
CA ASP A 80 3.45 23.59 3.82
C ASP A 80 4.05 22.92 2.58
N ASP A 81 5.37 22.92 2.44
CA ASP A 81 6.04 22.24 1.33
C ASP A 81 5.90 20.71 1.41
N LEU A 82 5.91 20.11 2.61
CA LEU A 82 5.59 18.69 2.82
C LEU A 82 4.13 18.38 2.47
N HIS A 83 3.17 19.24 2.83
CA HIS A 83 1.76 19.10 2.44
C HIS A 83 1.56 19.23 0.92
N ARG A 84 2.26 20.16 0.26
CA ARG A 84 2.29 20.28 -1.22
C ARG A 84 2.88 19.04 -1.87
N GLU A 85 3.93 18.45 -1.31
CA GLU A 85 4.48 17.18 -1.81
C GLU A 85 3.52 16.00 -1.59
N LEU A 86 2.74 15.97 -0.50
CA LEU A 86 1.65 14.99 -0.33
C LEU A 86 0.53 15.19 -1.37
N ALA A 87 0.16 16.43 -1.70
CA ALA A 87 -0.82 16.72 -2.75
C ALA A 87 -0.29 16.28 -4.14
N TYR A 88 0.96 16.60 -4.44
CA TYR A 88 1.65 16.20 -5.67
C TYR A 88 1.74 14.67 -5.81
N THR A 89 2.19 13.96 -4.77
CA THR A 89 2.27 12.49 -4.81
C THR A 89 0.89 11.83 -4.84
N ARG A 90 -0.16 12.45 -4.27
CA ARG A 90 -1.56 12.01 -4.43
C ARG A 90 -1.99 12.14 -5.89
N ALA A 91 -1.67 13.25 -6.55
CA ALA A 91 -1.97 13.45 -7.96
C ALA A 91 -1.26 12.41 -8.84
N LEU A 92 0.02 12.09 -8.58
CA LEU A 92 0.70 10.98 -9.27
C LEU A 92 -0.04 9.65 -9.11
N LEU A 93 -0.48 9.30 -7.89
CA LEU A 93 -1.19 8.04 -7.61
C LEU A 93 -2.54 7.91 -8.32
N THR A 94 -3.05 8.97 -8.98
CA THR A 94 -4.24 8.87 -9.85
C THR A 94 -3.97 8.17 -11.19
N ALA A 95 -2.70 8.05 -11.61
CA ALA A 95 -2.32 7.37 -12.84
C ALA A 95 -1.90 5.92 -12.58
N THR A 96 -2.42 4.96 -13.34
CA THR A 96 -2.26 3.51 -13.08
C THR A 96 -0.80 3.04 -13.03
N HIS A 97 0.09 3.60 -13.85
CA HIS A 97 1.52 3.24 -13.84
C HIS A 97 2.25 3.82 -12.62
N CYS A 98 1.83 4.97 -12.11
CA CYS A 98 2.33 5.56 -10.86
C CYS A 98 1.74 4.86 -9.62
N ALA A 99 0.46 4.48 -9.65
CA ALA A 99 -0.25 3.82 -8.55
C ALA A 99 0.41 2.51 -8.10
N LYS A 100 1.06 1.80 -9.02
CA LYS A 100 1.82 0.56 -8.75
C LYS A 100 3.31 0.76 -8.45
N ALA A 101 3.82 2.00 -8.41
CA ALA A 101 5.24 2.28 -8.22
C ALA A 101 5.65 2.24 -6.74
N GLY A 102 6.26 1.13 -6.29
CA GLY A 102 6.74 0.97 -4.91
C GLY A 102 7.59 2.14 -4.37
N PRO A 103 8.56 2.69 -5.14
CA PRO A 103 9.34 3.86 -4.74
C PRO A 103 8.52 5.12 -4.44
N LEU A 104 7.40 5.34 -5.14
CA LEU A 104 6.52 6.49 -4.91
C LEU A 104 5.79 6.36 -3.56
N TRP A 105 5.29 5.16 -3.22
CA TRP A 105 4.71 4.88 -1.90
C TRP A 105 5.73 5.03 -0.77
N TYR A 106 6.99 4.60 -0.99
CA TYR A 106 8.07 4.81 -0.03
C TYR A 106 8.41 6.30 0.16
N HIS A 107 8.40 7.09 -0.93
CA HIS A 107 8.54 8.54 -0.85
C HIS A 107 7.39 9.18 -0.06
N ARG A 108 6.14 8.78 -0.32
CA ARG A 108 4.96 9.24 0.41
C ARG A 108 5.06 8.96 1.92
N ARG A 109 5.45 7.74 2.32
CA ARG A 109 5.69 7.38 3.73
C ARG A 109 6.81 8.19 4.39
N TRP A 110 7.86 8.51 3.65
CA TRP A 110 8.94 9.37 4.17
C TRP A 110 8.43 10.78 4.49
N ILE A 111 7.54 11.35 3.67
CA ILE A 111 6.90 12.66 3.91
C ILE A 111 6.02 12.61 5.17
N ILE A 112 5.15 11.59 5.29
CA ILE A 112 4.29 11.38 6.48
C ILE A 112 5.13 11.32 7.76
N LYS A 113 6.28 10.61 7.73
CA LYS A 113 7.23 10.57 8.85
C LYS A 113 7.81 11.94 9.21
N GLN A 114 8.00 12.85 8.25
CA GLN A 114 8.45 14.21 8.57
C GLN A 114 7.34 15.03 9.24
N LEU A 115 6.07 14.85 8.83
CA LEU A 115 4.92 15.60 9.32
C LEU A 115 4.38 15.14 10.69
N THR A 116 4.51 13.85 11.02
CA THR A 116 3.85 13.25 12.20
C THR A 116 4.80 12.59 13.19
N HIS A 117 6.10 12.55 12.89
CA HIS A 117 7.13 11.80 13.62
C HIS A 117 6.90 10.28 13.77
N LEU A 118 5.77 9.74 13.30
CA LEU A 118 5.44 8.32 13.27
C LEU A 118 6.55 7.51 12.58
N ASP A 119 6.92 6.35 13.14
CA ASP A 119 7.91 5.48 12.49
C ASP A 119 7.30 4.68 11.35
N MET A 120 7.22 5.30 10.17
CA MET A 120 6.71 4.74 8.92
C MET A 120 7.63 3.65 8.30
N ARG A 121 8.43 2.95 9.11
CA ARG A 121 9.28 1.83 8.72
C ARG A 121 8.48 0.52 8.78
N CYS A 122 8.76 -0.41 7.86
CA CYS A 122 8.39 -1.81 8.07
C CYS A 122 9.33 -2.38 9.15
N SER A 123 8.96 -2.26 10.42
CA SER A 123 9.73 -2.91 11.47
C SER A 123 9.42 -4.40 11.50
N ASP A 124 10.39 -5.23 11.12
CA ASP A 124 10.44 -6.67 11.45
C ASP A 124 11.18 -6.92 12.78
N SER A 125 11.76 -5.87 13.37
CA SER A 125 12.57 -5.92 14.59
C SER A 125 11.92 -5.12 15.72
N ALA A 126 11.12 -5.79 16.54
CA ALA A 126 10.61 -5.29 17.83
C ALA A 126 11.72 -5.22 18.91
N GLY A 127 12.93 -4.79 18.53
CA GLY A 127 14.15 -4.96 19.33
C GLY A 127 15.27 -3.96 19.08
N ASP A 128 15.07 -2.92 18.26
CA ASP A 128 15.98 -1.77 18.25
C ASP A 128 15.38 -0.63 19.09
N GLY A 129 16.06 -0.28 20.17
CA GLY A 129 15.53 0.46 21.33
C GLY A 129 15.31 1.97 21.11
N VAL A 130 14.88 2.38 19.91
CA VAL A 130 14.46 3.76 19.67
C VAL A 130 13.15 3.99 20.40
N VAL A 131 13.25 4.59 21.58
CA VAL A 131 12.09 5.06 22.37
C VAL A 131 11.27 5.99 21.48
N ALA A 132 10.10 5.55 21.05
CA ALA A 132 9.16 6.40 20.34
C ALA A 132 8.79 7.57 21.26
N ILE A 133 9.11 8.79 20.83
CA ILE A 133 8.72 10.00 21.56
C ILE A 133 7.19 10.00 21.62
N PRO A 134 6.56 10.04 22.81
CA PRO A 134 5.11 10.08 22.92
C PRO A 134 4.56 11.31 22.22
N LEU A 135 3.63 11.12 21.28
CA LEU A 135 2.94 12.22 20.63
C LEU A 135 2.05 12.94 21.66
N THR A 136 2.00 14.27 21.58
CA THR A 136 0.97 15.04 22.28
C THR A 136 -0.43 14.70 21.75
N GLU A 137 -1.48 15.00 22.52
CA GLU A 137 -2.87 14.80 22.09
C GLU A 137 -3.13 15.39 20.69
N LYS A 138 -2.75 16.66 20.50
CA LYS A 138 -2.95 17.38 19.23
C LYS A 138 -2.18 16.76 18.06
N GLU A 139 -0.93 16.32 18.28
CA GLU A 139 -0.15 15.63 17.23
C GLU A 139 -0.79 14.28 16.87
N TYR A 140 -1.38 13.59 17.86
CA TYR A 140 -2.09 12.34 17.63
C TYR A 140 -3.41 12.56 16.86
N GLU A 141 -4.19 13.60 17.17
CA GLU A 141 -5.39 13.96 16.40
C GLU A 141 -5.04 14.27 14.92
N VAL A 142 -3.99 15.07 14.70
CA VAL A 142 -3.48 15.38 13.35
C VAL A 142 -3.00 14.10 12.64
N ALA A 143 -2.32 13.20 13.35
CA ALA A 143 -1.91 11.91 12.80
C ALA A 143 -3.11 11.02 12.43
N ILE A 144 -4.16 10.95 13.26
CA ILE A 144 -5.40 10.21 12.95
C ILE A 144 -6.03 10.73 11.65
N GLU A 145 -6.17 12.05 11.48
CA GLU A 145 -6.81 12.63 10.30
C GLU A 145 -5.95 12.47 9.04
N LEU A 146 -4.64 12.64 9.15
CA LEU A 146 -3.73 12.36 8.04
C LEU A 146 -3.83 10.88 7.62
N ILE A 147 -3.80 9.95 8.58
CA ILE A 147 -3.90 8.51 8.29
C ILE A 147 -5.27 8.16 7.70
N ARG A 148 -6.37 8.76 8.15
CA ARG A 148 -7.70 8.65 7.53
C ARG A 148 -7.68 9.06 6.05
N THR A 149 -7.01 10.18 5.74
CA THR A 149 -6.78 10.63 4.36
C THR A 149 -5.93 9.63 3.56
N GLU A 150 -4.89 9.04 4.16
CA GLU A 150 -4.05 8.02 3.50
C GLU A 150 -4.79 6.72 3.15
N LEU A 151 -5.70 6.25 4.02
CA LEU A 151 -6.54 5.07 3.75
C LEU A 151 -7.52 5.31 2.60
N SER A 152 -8.04 6.54 2.49
CA SER A 152 -8.87 6.96 1.35
C SER A 152 -8.07 6.98 0.03
N ILE A 153 -6.84 7.52 0.05
CA ILE A 153 -5.94 7.52 -1.12
C ILE A 153 -5.52 6.09 -1.52
N ALA A 154 -5.24 5.22 -0.55
CA ALA A 154 -4.99 3.80 -0.80
C ALA A 154 -6.21 3.10 -1.41
N SER A 155 -7.43 3.46 -1.00
CA SER A 155 -8.67 2.96 -1.61
C SER A 155 -8.80 3.38 -3.07
N SER A 156 -8.59 4.67 -3.38
CA SER A 156 -8.59 5.16 -4.76
C SER A 156 -7.53 4.45 -5.62
N ALA A 157 -6.32 4.23 -5.09
CA ALA A 157 -5.25 3.54 -5.81
C ALA A 157 -5.50 2.04 -6.03
N CYS A 158 -6.34 1.40 -5.21
CA CYS A 158 -6.80 0.02 -5.44
C CYS A 158 -7.92 -0.05 -6.50
N GLU A 159 -8.81 0.95 -6.60
CA GLU A 159 -9.81 1.02 -7.67
C GLU A 159 -9.12 1.26 -9.05
N ILE A 160 -8.06 2.09 -9.08
CA ILE A 160 -7.28 2.40 -10.29
C ILE A 160 -6.39 1.22 -10.75
N TYR A 161 -5.85 0.45 -9.79
CA TYR A 161 -5.00 -0.72 -10.05
C TYR A 161 -5.45 -1.88 -9.16
N PRO A 162 -6.34 -2.77 -9.64
CA PRO A 162 -6.88 -3.85 -8.83
C PRO A 162 -5.79 -4.75 -8.22
N ARG A 163 -5.93 -5.10 -6.94
CA ARG A 163 -4.93 -5.85 -6.14
C ARG A 163 -3.61 -5.10 -5.97
N ASN A 164 -3.67 -3.79 -5.73
CA ASN A 164 -2.49 -2.95 -5.47
C ASN A 164 -1.80 -3.32 -4.15
N TYR A 165 -0.83 -4.24 -4.21
CA TYR A 165 -0.05 -4.65 -3.04
C TYR A 165 0.60 -3.46 -2.31
N HIS A 166 1.12 -2.47 -3.04
CA HIS A 166 1.78 -1.32 -2.40
C HIS A 166 0.81 -0.42 -1.66
N ALA A 167 -0.44 -0.26 -2.14
CA ALA A 167 -1.49 0.46 -1.43
C ALA A 167 -1.93 -0.31 -0.17
N TRP A 168 -2.15 -1.63 -0.26
CA TRP A 168 -2.48 -2.45 0.92
C TRP A 168 -1.34 -2.47 1.96
N ALA A 169 -0.10 -2.60 1.54
CA ALA A 169 1.07 -2.50 2.41
C ALA A 169 1.21 -1.10 3.03
N HIS A 170 0.87 -0.03 2.29
CA HIS A 170 0.83 1.33 2.83
C HIS A 170 -0.19 1.46 3.96
N ARG A 171 -1.41 0.92 3.81
CA ARG A 171 -2.41 0.90 4.90
C ARG A 171 -1.89 0.22 6.16
N VAL A 172 -1.26 -0.95 6.01
CA VAL A 172 -0.66 -1.69 7.14
C VAL A 172 0.39 -0.83 7.84
N ILE A 173 1.33 -0.23 7.11
CA ILE A 173 2.40 0.58 7.71
C ILE A 173 1.84 1.83 8.40
N CYS A 174 0.88 2.52 7.77
CA CYS A 174 0.16 3.65 8.34
C CYS A 174 -0.46 3.32 9.70
N LEU A 175 -1.25 2.25 9.78
CA LEU A 175 -1.90 1.84 11.03
C LEU A 175 -0.90 1.24 12.03
N GLN A 176 0.09 0.47 11.60
CA GLN A 176 1.14 -0.06 12.48
C GLN A 176 1.92 1.05 13.18
N ALA A 177 2.27 2.12 12.46
CA ALA A 177 2.99 3.25 13.05
C ALA A 177 2.11 3.99 14.08
N LEU A 178 0.85 4.27 13.74
CA LEU A 178 -0.12 4.91 14.63
C LEU A 178 -0.36 4.11 15.93
N LEU A 179 -0.56 2.78 15.82
CA LEU A 179 -0.76 1.88 16.97
C LEU A 179 0.52 1.65 17.79
N GLY A 180 1.68 1.64 17.14
CA GLY A 180 2.98 1.57 17.79
C GLY A 180 3.21 2.77 18.73
N SER A 181 2.87 3.97 18.26
CA SER A 181 2.94 5.20 19.06
C SER A 181 1.96 5.26 20.23
N SER A 182 0.91 4.43 20.27
CA SER A 182 0.01 4.34 21.43
C SER A 182 0.41 3.32 22.48
N SER A 183 1.13 2.27 22.10
CA SER A 183 1.50 1.18 23.02
C SER A 183 2.42 1.63 24.16
N SER A 184 3.09 2.80 24.02
CA SER A 184 3.98 3.38 25.02
C SER A 184 3.30 4.27 26.07
N SER A 185 2.04 4.67 25.88
CA SER A 185 1.35 5.61 26.78
C SER A 185 -0.06 5.14 27.14
N THR A 186 -0.19 4.42 28.26
CA THR A 186 -1.47 3.88 28.74
C THR A 186 -2.45 4.92 29.31
N ASP A 187 -2.17 6.20 29.08
CA ASP A 187 -2.83 7.38 29.64
C ASP A 187 -3.21 8.40 28.54
N HIS A 188 -3.45 7.92 27.30
CA HIS A 188 -4.03 8.77 26.25
C HIS A 188 -5.40 9.33 26.68
N PRO A 189 -5.74 10.57 26.30
CA PRO A 189 -7.05 11.15 26.52
C PRO A 189 -8.18 10.27 25.93
N PRO A 190 -9.35 10.19 26.59
CA PRO A 190 -10.49 9.42 26.08
C PRO A 190 -10.93 9.82 24.66
N THR A 191 -10.73 11.09 24.30
CA THR A 191 -10.97 11.64 22.96
C THR A 191 -10.17 10.89 21.90
N VAL A 192 -8.84 10.78 22.08
CA VAL A 192 -7.92 10.12 21.16
C VAL A 192 -8.24 8.64 21.04
N GLN A 193 -8.52 7.96 22.16
CA GLN A 193 -8.91 6.55 22.14
C GLN A 193 -10.21 6.32 21.36
N THR A 194 -11.20 7.21 21.53
CA THR A 194 -12.48 7.15 20.81
C THR A 194 -12.29 7.39 19.31
N GLN A 195 -11.49 8.38 18.92
CA GLN A 195 -11.16 8.67 17.51
C GLN A 195 -10.41 7.50 16.84
N LEU A 196 -9.45 6.90 17.55
CA LEU A 196 -8.68 5.74 17.07
C LEU A 196 -9.59 4.52 16.89
N HIS A 197 -10.43 4.21 17.87
CA HIS A 197 -11.40 3.12 17.77
C HIS A 197 -12.35 3.35 16.58
N GLY A 198 -12.89 4.57 16.43
CA GLY A 198 -13.75 4.94 15.30
C GLY A 198 -13.06 4.79 13.94
N LEU A 199 -11.77 5.15 13.83
CA LEU A 199 -10.96 4.94 12.62
C LEU A 199 -10.86 3.43 12.28
N LEU A 200 -10.48 2.60 13.25
CA LEU A 200 -10.30 1.16 13.06
C LEU A 200 -11.61 0.45 12.71
N THR A 201 -12.73 0.79 13.39
CA THR A 201 -14.05 0.23 13.10
C THR A 201 -14.52 0.61 11.69
N THR A 202 -14.29 1.86 11.27
CA THR A 202 -14.65 2.34 9.92
C THR A 202 -13.83 1.61 8.86
N GLU A 203 -12.53 1.46 9.07
CA GLU A 203 -11.62 0.79 8.13
C GLU A 203 -11.89 -0.73 8.02
N HIS A 204 -12.23 -1.38 9.13
CA HIS A 204 -12.64 -2.79 9.13
C HIS A 204 -13.92 -2.99 8.32
N THR A 205 -14.95 -2.19 8.60
CA THR A 205 -16.25 -2.22 7.90
C THR A 205 -16.09 -1.92 6.41
N SER A 206 -15.30 -0.91 6.05
CA SER A 206 -15.05 -0.53 4.66
C SER A 206 -14.29 -1.61 3.89
N THR A 207 -13.35 -2.31 4.55
CA THR A 207 -12.61 -3.43 3.96
C THR A 207 -13.49 -4.68 3.79
N GLN A 208 -14.41 -4.96 4.71
CA GLN A 208 -15.43 -6.00 4.50
C GLN A 208 -16.30 -5.68 3.28
N ALA A 209 -16.81 -4.44 3.17
CA ALA A 209 -17.56 -3.99 2.00
C ALA A 209 -16.73 -3.94 0.69
N TRP A 210 -15.40 -3.79 0.78
CA TRP A 210 -14.49 -3.94 -0.36
C TRP A 210 -14.47 -5.38 -0.88
N LEU A 211 -14.29 -6.35 0.02
CA LEU A 211 -14.23 -7.78 -0.33
C LEU A 211 -15.51 -8.29 -0.99
N SER A 212 -16.68 -7.78 -0.58
CA SER A 212 -17.98 -8.07 -1.22
C SER A 212 -18.08 -7.60 -2.67
N ARG A 213 -17.25 -6.62 -3.09
CA ARG A 213 -17.18 -6.12 -4.47
C ARG A 213 -15.98 -6.67 -5.25
N HIS A 214 -14.89 -7.01 -4.55
CA HIS A 214 -13.60 -7.38 -5.14
C HIS A 214 -13.23 -8.83 -4.82
N LEU A 215 -14.01 -9.77 -5.37
CA LEU A 215 -13.97 -11.21 -5.06
C LEU A 215 -12.65 -11.95 -5.37
N LYS A 216 -11.61 -11.24 -5.84
CA LYS A 216 -10.28 -11.78 -6.17
C LYS A 216 -9.14 -11.04 -5.44
N ASP A 217 -9.45 -10.17 -4.48
CA ASP A 217 -8.45 -9.39 -3.76
C ASP A 217 -7.95 -10.10 -2.49
N HIS A 218 -6.97 -10.99 -2.69
CA HIS A 218 -6.29 -11.68 -1.59
C HIS A 218 -5.55 -10.71 -0.66
N SER A 219 -5.07 -9.56 -1.15
CA SER A 219 -4.38 -8.57 -0.31
C SER A 219 -5.35 -7.93 0.69
N ALA A 220 -6.58 -7.61 0.26
CA ALA A 220 -7.65 -7.16 1.13
C ALA A 220 -8.04 -8.21 2.20
N VAL A 221 -8.03 -9.50 1.85
CA VAL A 221 -8.25 -10.61 2.80
C VAL A 221 -7.17 -10.65 3.89
N HIS A 222 -5.89 -10.62 3.50
CA HIS A 222 -4.79 -10.57 4.47
C HIS A 222 -4.87 -9.32 5.35
N TYR A 223 -5.24 -8.18 4.77
CA TYR A 223 -5.38 -6.91 5.48
C TYR A 223 -6.50 -6.92 6.52
N VAL A 224 -7.72 -7.39 6.19
CA VAL A 224 -8.82 -7.42 7.16
C VAL A 224 -8.55 -8.38 8.31
N CYS A 225 -7.92 -9.54 8.05
CA CYS A 225 -7.51 -10.47 9.11
C CYS A 225 -6.42 -9.88 10.02
N TRP A 226 -5.45 -9.16 9.44
CA TRP A 226 -4.44 -8.43 10.22
C TRP A 226 -5.07 -7.33 11.09
N LEU A 227 -5.96 -6.52 10.52
CA LEU A 227 -6.65 -5.44 11.22
C LEU A 227 -7.51 -5.96 12.39
N SER A 228 -8.24 -7.05 12.16
CA SER A 228 -9.07 -7.71 13.18
C SER A 228 -8.24 -8.21 14.36
N ARG A 229 -7.04 -8.77 14.10
CA ARG A 229 -6.08 -9.14 15.14
C ARG A 229 -5.61 -7.92 15.92
N ALA A 230 -5.24 -6.83 15.23
CA ALA A 230 -4.74 -5.61 15.85
C ALA A 230 -5.79 -4.95 16.76
N MET A 231 -7.05 -4.85 16.31
CA MET A 231 -8.17 -4.34 17.11
C MET A 231 -8.36 -5.16 18.40
N ASN A 232 -8.43 -6.50 18.27
CA ASN A 232 -8.56 -7.37 19.44
C ASN A 232 -7.39 -7.21 20.42
N THR A 233 -6.14 -7.07 19.94
CA THR A 233 -4.98 -6.84 20.82
C THR A 233 -5.16 -5.56 21.64
N LEU A 234 -5.56 -4.44 21.03
CA LEU A 234 -5.79 -3.18 21.75
C LEU A 234 -6.84 -3.35 22.86
N GLU A 235 -7.98 -3.94 22.53
CA GLU A 235 -9.06 -4.19 23.50
C GLU A 235 -8.57 -5.05 24.68
N THR A 236 -7.85 -6.15 24.42
CA THR A 236 -7.31 -7.00 25.50
C THR A 236 -6.28 -6.26 26.37
N THR A 237 -5.46 -5.37 25.81
CA THR A 237 -4.49 -4.59 26.60
C THR A 237 -5.14 -3.57 27.52
N HIS A 238 -6.30 -3.01 27.15
CA HIS A 238 -7.04 -2.06 28.00
C HIS A 238 -7.75 -2.72 29.19
N VAL A 239 -8.12 -4.01 29.08
CA VAL A 239 -8.85 -4.73 30.14
C VAL A 239 -7.96 -5.16 31.32
N SER A 240 -6.64 -5.24 31.13
CA SER A 240 -5.70 -5.80 32.12
C SER A 240 -5.25 -4.84 33.24
N LYS A 241 -5.73 -3.59 33.31
CA LYS A 241 -5.50 -2.70 34.48
C LYS A 241 -6.45 -3.12 35.63
N PRO A 242 -5.95 -3.45 36.85
CA PRO A 242 -6.78 -3.91 37.96
C PRO A 242 -7.53 -2.75 38.65
N THR A 243 -8.58 -2.26 37.99
CA THR A 243 -9.52 -1.28 38.56
C THR A 243 -10.73 -2.01 39.15
N LYS A 244 -11.13 -1.64 40.38
CA LYS A 244 -12.13 -2.34 41.19
C LYS A 244 -13.45 -2.60 40.45
N GLU A 245 -14.02 -3.78 40.72
CA GLU A 245 -15.24 -4.41 40.20
C GLU A 245 -16.12 -3.58 39.26
N PRO A 246 -16.15 -3.99 37.98
CA PRO A 246 -17.33 -3.79 37.14
C PRO A 246 -17.87 -5.12 36.58
N THR A 247 -19.19 -5.21 36.48
CA THR A 247 -19.99 -6.43 36.21
C THR A 247 -19.54 -7.22 34.97
N PRO A 248 -19.46 -8.57 35.03
CA PRO A 248 -18.81 -9.38 33.99
C PRO A 248 -19.55 -9.46 32.63
N GLU A 249 -20.85 -9.18 32.59
CA GLU A 249 -21.71 -9.56 31.45
C GLU A 249 -21.56 -8.69 30.18
N LYS A 250 -20.98 -7.48 30.27
CA LYS A 250 -20.81 -6.58 29.11
C LYS A 250 -19.41 -6.60 28.47
N ARG A 251 -18.43 -7.27 29.08
CA ARG A 251 -17.00 -7.01 28.79
C ARG A 251 -16.34 -7.97 27.81
N VAL A 252 -16.96 -9.12 27.56
CA VAL A 252 -16.44 -10.14 26.63
C VAL A 252 -17.00 -9.95 25.21
N SER A 253 -17.93 -9.02 25.01
CA SER A 253 -18.79 -8.99 23.80
C SER A 253 -18.25 -8.22 22.59
N GLU A 254 -17.22 -7.37 22.70
CA GLU A 254 -16.76 -6.50 21.59
C GLU A 254 -15.51 -7.02 20.84
N GLY A 255 -14.42 -7.39 21.51
CA GLY A 255 -13.22 -7.90 20.82
C GLY A 255 -13.41 -9.30 20.24
N ALA A 256 -14.07 -10.17 21.01
CA ALA A 256 -14.60 -11.42 20.49
C ALA A 256 -15.63 -11.17 19.36
N SER A 257 -16.37 -10.05 19.39
CA SER A 257 -17.22 -9.62 18.27
C SER A 257 -16.41 -9.34 17.01
N VAL A 258 -15.31 -8.58 17.07
CA VAL A 258 -14.56 -8.21 15.86
C VAL A 258 -14.02 -9.46 15.16
N LEU A 259 -13.46 -10.40 15.92
CA LEU A 259 -12.99 -11.68 15.37
C LEU A 259 -14.15 -12.55 14.86
N ALA A 260 -15.25 -12.67 15.62
CA ALA A 260 -16.43 -13.43 15.20
C ALA A 260 -17.10 -12.84 13.95
N LYS A 261 -17.32 -11.51 13.90
CA LYS A 261 -17.84 -10.76 12.74
C LYS A 261 -16.97 -10.99 11.50
N THR A 262 -15.65 -11.04 11.67
CA THR A 262 -14.70 -11.30 10.57
C THR A 262 -14.84 -12.72 10.04
N TYR A 263 -15.00 -13.70 10.94
CA TYR A 263 -15.23 -15.09 10.59
C TYR A 263 -16.60 -15.31 9.92
N THR A 264 -17.69 -14.81 10.51
CA THR A 264 -19.05 -14.87 9.95
C THR A 264 -19.15 -14.20 8.58
N HIS A 265 -18.43 -13.08 8.37
CA HIS A 265 -18.34 -12.44 7.06
C HIS A 265 -17.61 -13.32 6.03
N ALA A 266 -16.53 -13.99 6.42
CA ALA A 266 -15.83 -14.95 5.56
C ALA A 266 -16.72 -16.16 5.19
N GLU A 267 -17.50 -16.70 6.15
CA GLU A 267 -18.47 -17.77 5.88
C GLU A 267 -19.59 -17.31 4.93
N SER A 268 -20.11 -16.10 5.11
CA SER A 268 -21.15 -15.52 4.25
C SER A 268 -20.66 -15.35 2.80
N LEU A 269 -19.47 -14.78 2.61
CA LEU A 269 -18.87 -14.64 1.27
C LEU A 269 -18.52 -15.99 0.63
N LEU A 270 -18.01 -16.94 1.41
CA LEU A 270 -17.74 -18.29 0.91
C LEU A 270 -19.03 -19.02 0.48
N THR A 271 -20.11 -18.89 1.26
CA THR A 271 -21.42 -19.46 0.95
C THR A 271 -22.01 -18.84 -0.32
N SER A 272 -21.82 -17.53 -0.51
CA SER A 272 -22.30 -16.80 -1.69
C SER A 272 -21.47 -17.08 -2.95
N TYR A 273 -20.17 -17.33 -2.80
CA TYR A 273 -19.20 -17.45 -3.90
C TYR A 273 -18.25 -18.65 -3.70
N PRO A 274 -18.76 -19.90 -3.64
CA PRO A 274 -17.99 -21.08 -3.22
C PRO A 274 -16.85 -21.46 -4.17
N THR A 275 -16.87 -20.97 -5.41
CA THR A 275 -15.81 -21.18 -6.42
C THR A 275 -14.62 -20.22 -6.28
N HIS A 276 -14.71 -19.20 -5.43
CA HIS A 276 -13.65 -18.21 -5.24
C HIS A 276 -12.67 -18.64 -4.14
N GLU A 277 -11.48 -19.10 -4.54
CA GLU A 277 -10.38 -19.48 -3.63
C GLU A 277 -10.04 -18.37 -2.61
N THR A 278 -10.18 -17.10 -3.00
CA THR A 278 -9.99 -15.94 -2.11
C THR A 278 -10.80 -16.04 -0.81
N PHE A 279 -12.01 -16.61 -0.83
CA PHE A 279 -12.85 -16.74 0.36
C PHE A 279 -12.58 -18.01 1.18
N TRP A 280 -12.13 -19.10 0.54
CA TRP A 280 -11.55 -20.24 1.25
C TRP A 280 -10.30 -19.81 2.04
N LEU A 281 -9.44 -19.00 1.42
CA LEU A 281 -8.29 -18.39 2.08
C LEU A 281 -8.72 -17.47 3.24
N TYR A 282 -9.75 -16.64 3.04
CA TYR A 282 -10.27 -15.74 4.06
C TYR A 282 -10.79 -16.49 5.29
N LEU A 283 -11.62 -17.52 5.10
CA LEU A 283 -12.15 -18.33 6.19
C LEU A 283 -11.02 -19.01 6.99
N ARG A 284 -10.02 -19.57 6.28
CA ARG A 284 -8.84 -20.19 6.89
C ARG A 284 -8.02 -19.19 7.71
N LEU A 285 -7.80 -17.97 7.21
CA LEU A 285 -7.07 -16.92 7.91
C LEU A 285 -7.85 -16.38 9.11
N ALA A 286 -9.16 -16.14 8.98
CA ALA A 286 -10.01 -15.71 10.09
C ALA A 286 -10.00 -16.72 11.25
N ARG A 287 -10.14 -18.02 10.93
CA ARG A 287 -10.04 -19.12 11.90
C ARG A 287 -8.65 -19.18 12.56
N SER A 288 -7.58 -18.99 11.78
CA SER A 288 -6.19 -18.98 12.30
C SER A 288 -5.95 -17.82 13.27
N VAL A 289 -6.47 -16.62 12.96
CA VAL A 289 -6.39 -15.45 13.85
C VAL A 289 -7.12 -15.74 15.17
N ILE A 290 -8.35 -16.28 15.12
CA ILE A 290 -9.11 -16.68 16.31
C ILE A 290 -8.31 -17.67 17.15
N ALA A 291 -7.85 -18.77 16.56
CA ALA A 291 -7.11 -19.82 17.28
C ALA A 291 -5.83 -19.29 17.95
N THR A 292 -5.11 -18.40 17.28
CA THR A 292 -3.87 -17.79 17.80
C THR A 292 -4.14 -16.83 18.96
N VAL A 293 -5.25 -16.10 18.92
CA VAL A 293 -5.68 -15.22 20.03
C VAL A 293 -6.15 -16.06 21.23
N SER A 294 -6.98 -17.08 21.00
CA SER A 294 -7.48 -17.96 22.06
C SER A 294 -6.40 -18.78 22.75
N SER A 295 -5.31 -19.14 22.07
CA SER A 295 -4.18 -19.89 22.66
C SER A 295 -3.18 -19.02 23.41
N GLY A 296 -3.36 -17.70 23.47
CA GLY A 296 -2.39 -16.76 24.04
C GLY A 296 -1.07 -16.68 23.28
N SER A 297 -0.97 -17.28 22.08
CA SER A 297 0.28 -17.36 21.33
C SER A 297 0.58 -16.04 20.62
N VAL A 298 1.55 -15.29 21.14
CA VAL A 298 2.08 -14.08 20.50
C VAL A 298 3.05 -14.46 19.37
N HIS A 299 2.54 -15.14 18.34
CA HIS A 299 3.28 -15.29 17.09
C HIS A 299 3.48 -13.91 16.44
N SER A 300 4.74 -13.61 16.11
CA SER A 300 5.16 -12.35 15.49
C SER A 300 4.46 -12.12 14.15
N THR A 301 4.15 -10.86 13.85
CA THR A 301 3.44 -10.45 12.63
C THR A 301 4.21 -10.71 11.32
N ALA A 302 5.49 -11.11 11.41
CA ALA A 302 6.35 -11.44 10.28
C ALA A 302 5.77 -12.50 9.32
N SER A 303 5.06 -13.51 9.83
CA SER A 303 4.50 -14.61 9.00
C SER A 303 3.43 -14.13 7.99
N LEU A 304 2.71 -13.06 8.31
CA LEU A 304 1.74 -12.45 7.38
C LEU A 304 2.43 -11.68 6.23
N ARG A 305 3.65 -11.14 6.43
CA ARG A 305 4.37 -10.37 5.40
C ARG A 305 4.97 -11.25 4.29
N GLN A 306 5.45 -12.45 4.64
CA GLN A 306 5.92 -13.43 3.65
C GLN A 306 4.77 -13.93 2.76
N SER A 307 3.57 -14.13 3.32
CA SER A 307 2.43 -14.63 2.55
C SER A 307 1.83 -13.62 1.56
N VAL A 308 1.83 -12.31 1.85
CA VAL A 308 1.44 -11.31 0.82
C VAL A 308 2.52 -11.16 -0.27
N SER A 309 3.80 -11.32 0.08
CA SER A 309 4.90 -11.26 -0.91
C SER A 309 4.94 -12.49 -1.83
N ALA A 310 4.57 -13.67 -1.33
CA ALA A 310 4.62 -14.92 -2.08
C ALA A 310 3.61 -15.00 -3.25
N SER A 311 2.50 -14.23 -3.20
CA SER A 311 1.48 -14.25 -4.27
C SER A 311 1.90 -13.61 -5.59
N GLN A 312 3.18 -13.22 -5.72
CA GLN A 312 3.71 -12.50 -6.89
C GLN A 312 4.71 -13.33 -7.73
N ILE A 313 5.04 -14.56 -7.32
CA ILE A 313 5.94 -15.46 -8.06
C ILE A 313 5.16 -16.27 -9.12
N ASP A 314 4.44 -15.58 -10.00
CA ASP A 314 3.98 -16.19 -11.27
C ASP A 314 3.67 -15.13 -12.35
N SER A 315 4.67 -14.31 -12.71
CA SER A 315 4.75 -13.61 -14.02
C SER A 315 5.95 -12.65 -14.14
N ARG A 316 7.16 -13.19 -14.35
CA ARG A 316 8.17 -12.70 -15.33
C ARG A 316 9.46 -13.50 -15.23
N GLY A 317 9.94 -13.99 -16.36
CA GLY A 317 11.20 -14.72 -16.46
C GLY A 317 12.42 -13.83 -16.68
N THR A 318 13.58 -14.50 -16.66
CA THR A 318 14.94 -14.08 -17.06
C THR A 318 15.65 -13.01 -16.22
N GLY A 319 16.75 -13.43 -15.56
CA GLY A 319 17.90 -12.52 -15.35
C GLY A 319 18.60 -12.49 -13.98
N ASN A 320 19.00 -13.63 -13.39
CA ASN A 320 20.28 -13.79 -12.65
C ASN A 320 20.38 -15.16 -11.93
N ASP A 321 20.84 -16.18 -12.64
CA ASP A 321 20.75 -17.59 -12.23
C ASP A 321 21.99 -18.09 -11.45
N ALA A 322 22.46 -17.31 -10.48
CA ALA A 322 23.60 -17.69 -9.61
C ALA A 322 23.40 -17.39 -8.12
N ALA A 323 22.60 -16.37 -7.78
CA ALA A 323 22.28 -16.03 -6.38
C ALA A 323 20.98 -16.67 -5.87
N ASN A 324 20.13 -17.18 -6.77
CA ASN A 324 18.85 -17.78 -6.41
C ASN A 324 18.97 -19.27 -6.00
N ASP A 325 19.86 -20.05 -6.63
CA ASP A 325 19.93 -21.50 -6.37
C ASP A 325 20.38 -21.83 -4.94
N ASP A 326 21.33 -21.08 -4.37
CA ASP A 326 21.75 -21.22 -2.96
C ASP A 326 20.61 -20.89 -1.97
N MET A 327 19.70 -19.97 -2.33
CA MET A 327 18.53 -19.65 -1.50
C MET A 327 17.41 -20.69 -1.66
N VAL A 328 17.21 -21.23 -2.86
CA VAL A 328 16.20 -22.28 -3.14
C VAL A 328 16.61 -23.63 -2.52
N GLU A 329 17.90 -23.98 -2.51
CA GLU A 329 18.38 -25.16 -1.76
C GLU A 329 18.19 -25.01 -0.24
N LYS A 330 18.45 -23.83 0.31
CA LYS A 330 18.22 -23.55 1.75
C LYS A 330 16.75 -23.62 2.14
N ILE A 331 15.84 -23.28 1.23
CA ILE A 331 14.39 -23.45 1.44
C ILE A 331 13.98 -24.93 1.31
N ARG A 332 14.56 -25.71 0.40
CA ARG A 332 14.29 -27.16 0.29
C ARG A 332 14.81 -27.95 1.49
N SER A 333 16.01 -27.66 1.98
CA SER A 333 16.57 -28.37 3.15
C SER A 333 15.79 -28.08 4.43
N ALA A 334 15.27 -26.86 4.60
CA ALA A 334 14.39 -26.47 5.70
C ALA A 334 12.97 -27.09 5.65
N HIS A 335 12.60 -27.83 4.61
CA HIS A 335 11.32 -28.54 4.50
C HIS A 335 11.43 -30.07 4.65
N LEU A 336 12.63 -30.60 4.90
CA LEU A 336 12.87 -32.04 5.05
C LEU A 336 13.12 -32.49 6.51
N THR A 337 12.99 -31.61 7.49
CA THR A 337 13.36 -31.89 8.90
C THR A 337 12.22 -31.79 9.92
N ASP A 338 10.96 -31.67 9.51
CA ASP A 338 9.80 -31.57 10.44
C ASP A 338 8.75 -32.70 10.27
N GLU A 339 9.18 -33.88 9.80
CA GLU A 339 8.44 -35.12 10.05
C GLU A 339 8.70 -35.61 11.48
N LYS A 340 8.01 -35.05 12.50
CA LYS A 340 7.71 -35.71 13.81
C LYS A 340 6.88 -34.89 14.81
N VAL A 341 5.59 -34.66 14.53
CA VAL A 341 4.58 -34.67 15.60
C VAL A 341 3.37 -35.50 15.16
N GLN A 342 2.95 -36.43 16.02
CA GLN A 342 1.95 -37.45 15.70
C GLN A 342 0.51 -36.99 15.94
N ARG A 343 -0.39 -37.51 15.09
CA ARG A 343 -1.73 -38.05 15.42
C ARG A 343 -2.57 -37.28 16.46
N PHE A 344 -3.64 -36.66 15.97
CA PHE A 344 -4.94 -36.79 16.62
C PHE A 344 -5.98 -37.32 15.62
N SER A 345 -6.68 -38.38 16.04
CA SER A 345 -7.73 -39.04 15.29
C SER A 345 -9.09 -38.53 15.77
N VAL A 346 -9.84 -37.88 14.88
CA VAL A 346 -11.30 -37.81 15.00
C VAL A 346 -11.88 -38.24 13.66
N ARG A 347 -12.77 -39.23 13.70
CA ARG A 347 -13.53 -39.72 12.54
C ARG A 347 -14.60 -38.69 12.21
N ASP A 348 -14.80 -38.43 10.92
CA ASP A 348 -16.15 -38.20 10.41
C ASP A 348 -16.24 -38.66 8.94
N GLU A 349 -17.12 -39.62 8.67
CA GLU A 349 -17.28 -40.23 7.35
C GLU A 349 -18.38 -39.48 6.57
N GLY A 350 -18.00 -38.52 5.71
CA GLY A 350 -19.01 -37.71 5.01
C GLY A 350 -18.61 -37.02 3.70
N PHE A 351 -17.38 -37.16 3.20
CA PHE A 351 -16.88 -36.33 2.08
C PHE A 351 -16.15 -37.11 0.96
N ARG A 352 -16.73 -38.23 0.51
CA ARG A 352 -16.16 -39.04 -0.60
C ARG A 352 -17.13 -39.38 -1.75
N SER A 353 -18.25 -38.66 -1.87
CA SER A 353 -19.38 -39.03 -2.77
C SER A 353 -19.63 -38.11 -3.98
N ILE A 354 -18.84 -37.04 -4.18
CA ILE A 354 -19.18 -35.97 -5.16
C ILE A 354 -18.15 -35.81 -6.30
N PHE A 355 -17.07 -36.60 -6.34
CA PHE A 355 -16.03 -36.44 -7.37
C PHE A 355 -15.66 -37.74 -8.11
N GLU A 356 -16.66 -38.52 -8.53
CA GLU A 356 -16.46 -39.64 -9.45
C GLU A 356 -17.73 -39.96 -10.26
N ARG A 357 -17.98 -39.18 -11.33
CA ARG A 357 -18.80 -39.60 -12.49
C ARG A 357 -18.57 -38.70 -13.71
N SER A 358 -18.56 -39.33 -14.89
CA SER A 358 -18.53 -38.72 -16.22
C SER A 358 -17.19 -38.15 -16.71
N THR A 359 -16.23 -39.04 -16.93
CA THR A 359 -15.57 -39.10 -18.25
C THR A 359 -16.00 -40.38 -18.98
N VAL A 360 -16.12 -40.25 -20.32
CA VAL A 360 -16.05 -41.29 -21.40
C VAL A 360 -17.17 -41.16 -22.45
N ASN A 361 -16.73 -40.81 -23.66
CA ASN A 361 -17.30 -41.02 -25.00
C ASN A 361 -18.64 -40.37 -25.42
N SER A 362 -18.56 -39.44 -26.39
CA SER A 362 -18.74 -39.83 -27.80
C SER A 362 -17.97 -38.89 -28.74
N SER A 363 -17.62 -39.37 -29.94
CA SER A 363 -16.79 -38.69 -30.93
C SER A 363 -17.57 -37.98 -32.05
N ALA A 364 -16.86 -37.09 -32.74
CA ALA A 364 -17.01 -36.72 -34.15
C ALA A 364 -18.39 -36.26 -34.67
N ASN A 365 -18.43 -35.00 -35.12
CA ASN A 365 -18.61 -34.77 -36.56
C ASN A 365 -17.93 -33.48 -37.01
N ASP A 366 -17.44 -33.51 -38.25
CA ASP A 366 -16.71 -32.47 -38.96
C ASP A 366 -17.65 -31.85 -40.00
N GLU A 367 -17.83 -30.53 -40.03
CA GLU A 367 -18.30 -29.88 -41.25
C GLU A 367 -17.87 -28.41 -41.39
N LYS A 368 -17.43 -28.07 -42.59
CA LYS A 368 -16.85 -26.78 -42.98
C LYS A 368 -17.93 -25.79 -43.40
N ARG A 369 -17.70 -24.49 -43.17
CA ARG A 369 -18.07 -23.48 -44.17
C ARG A 369 -17.16 -22.25 -44.17
N GLU A 370 -16.89 -21.77 -45.38
CA GLU A 370 -15.90 -20.74 -45.70
C GLU A 370 -16.55 -19.35 -45.95
N ARG A 371 -15.74 -18.28 -45.80
CA ARG A 371 -15.75 -17.00 -46.57
C ARG A 371 -17.01 -16.09 -46.42
N SER A 372 -16.96 -14.76 -46.55
CA SER A 372 -15.89 -13.81 -46.90
C SER A 372 -16.26 -12.37 -46.42
N PRO A 373 -15.36 -11.36 -46.52
CA PRO A 373 -15.55 -10.02 -45.96
C PRO A 373 -16.08 -8.95 -46.94
N ILE A 374 -16.48 -7.79 -46.40
CA ILE A 374 -16.71 -6.50 -47.08
C ILE A 374 -16.03 -5.46 -46.17
N ASP A 375 -14.86 -4.88 -46.49
CA ASP A 375 -14.46 -3.94 -47.56
C ASP A 375 -14.52 -2.47 -47.08
N ALA A 376 -13.58 -1.66 -47.58
CA ALA A 376 -13.16 -0.37 -47.03
C ALA A 376 -13.66 0.82 -47.87
N GLY A 377 -13.55 2.05 -47.33
CA GLY A 377 -13.66 3.22 -48.21
C GLY A 377 -13.66 4.61 -47.57
N VAL A 378 -12.53 5.33 -47.75
CA VAL A 378 -12.42 6.79 -48.06
C VAL A 378 -12.87 7.75 -46.91
N VAL A 379 -12.12 8.79 -46.49
CA VAL A 379 -11.65 10.00 -47.20
C VAL A 379 -10.30 10.51 -46.66
N ARG A 380 -9.54 11.21 -47.52
CA ARG A 380 -8.22 11.82 -47.29
C ARG A 380 -8.25 13.30 -46.83
N THR A 381 -7.24 13.67 -46.03
CA THR A 381 -6.35 14.85 -46.15
C THR A 381 -6.91 16.28 -46.35
N ILE A 382 -6.54 17.18 -45.43
CA ILE A 382 -6.27 18.64 -45.54
C ILE A 382 -5.76 19.08 -44.13
N MET A 383 -4.75 19.92 -43.89
CA MET A 383 -3.67 20.56 -44.68
C MET A 383 -2.45 20.81 -43.74
N ALA A 384 -1.32 21.35 -44.24
CA ALA A 384 -0.19 21.80 -43.42
C ALA A 384 -0.15 23.35 -43.27
N GLY A 385 0.38 23.85 -42.14
CA GLY A 385 0.57 25.29 -41.84
C GLY A 385 1.51 25.50 -40.63
N PRO A 386 2.23 26.64 -40.52
CA PRO A 386 3.62 26.58 -40.04
C PRO A 386 3.89 26.91 -38.57
N ILE A 387 5.09 26.51 -38.17
CA ILE A 387 5.79 26.77 -36.90
C ILE A 387 5.96 28.28 -36.64
N ASN A 388 5.48 28.78 -35.49
CA ASN A 388 6.10 29.81 -34.65
C ASN A 388 5.24 30.18 -33.43
N GLU A 389 5.56 29.70 -32.23
CA GLU A 389 5.27 30.41 -30.94
C GLU A 389 5.95 29.78 -29.69
N ALA A 390 7.22 29.39 -29.81
CA ALA A 390 7.98 28.80 -28.71
C ALA A 390 8.55 29.83 -27.71
N ARG A 391 7.72 30.76 -27.20
CA ARG A 391 8.12 31.73 -26.15
C ARG A 391 7.08 32.02 -25.03
N GLY A 392 5.88 31.44 -25.07
CA GLY A 392 4.79 31.76 -24.11
C GLY A 392 4.53 30.79 -22.96
N VAL A 393 5.18 29.62 -22.88
CA VAL A 393 4.68 28.49 -22.06
C VAL A 393 5.12 28.49 -20.59
N VAL A 394 6.19 29.22 -20.23
CA VAL A 394 6.76 29.20 -18.86
C VAL A 394 5.84 29.87 -17.82
N SER A 395 4.99 30.82 -18.22
CA SER A 395 4.09 31.55 -17.33
C SER A 395 2.86 30.76 -16.87
N ASN A 396 2.40 29.76 -17.63
CA ASN A 396 1.14 29.04 -17.33
C ASN A 396 1.28 27.88 -16.33
N ILE A 397 2.49 27.51 -15.90
CA ILE A 397 2.70 26.45 -14.90
C ILE A 397 2.34 26.93 -13.47
N ARG A 398 2.37 28.24 -13.20
CA ARG A 398 2.03 28.81 -11.88
C ARG A 398 0.55 28.65 -11.46
N VAL A 399 -0.35 28.32 -12.38
CA VAL A 399 -1.81 28.30 -12.13
C VAL A 399 -2.31 26.95 -11.58
N TRP A 400 -1.49 25.89 -11.62
CA TRP A 400 -1.89 24.52 -11.20
C TRP A 400 -1.21 24.03 -9.91
N CYS A 401 -0.58 24.92 -9.14
CA CYS A 401 0.05 24.62 -7.85
C CYS A 401 -0.23 25.70 -6.79
N VAL A 402 -1.52 26.01 -6.59
CA VAL A 402 -2.04 26.68 -5.39
C VAL A 402 -2.89 25.66 -4.62
#